data_AF-A0A950PL90-F1
#
_entry.id   AF-A0A950PL90-F1
#
_cell.length_a   1.000
_cell.length_b   1.000
_cell.length_c   1.000
_cell.angle_alpha   90.00
_cell.angle_beta   90.00
_cell.angle_gamma   90.00
#
_symmetry.space_group_name_H-M   'P 1'
#
loop_
_entity.id
_entity.type
_entity.pdbx_description
1 polymer ?
#
loop_
_entity_poly.entity_id
_entity_poly.type
_entity_poly.pdbx_seq_one_letter_code
_entity_poly.pdbx_strand_id
1 'polypeptide(L)' 'MTLIDYSVLRDLLAEFDALTSAHGDTAPDRRQRLEDVQYTLCVYTNVRDPEQAVARARNLLRQVEATGRT' A
#
# COMPACT_ATOMS: atom_id res chain seq x y z
N MET A 1 9.81 10.00 14.96
CA MET A 1 9.86 8.53 14.89
C MET A 1 8.54 8.04 14.36
N THR A 2 8.41 7.88 13.04
CA THR A 2 7.29 7.13 12.47
C THR A 2 7.61 5.66 12.70
N LEU A 3 6.90 5.02 13.63
CA LEU A 3 6.86 3.57 13.74
C LEU A 3 6.11 3.07 12.52
N ILE A 4 6.86 2.81 11.45
CA ILE A 4 6.34 2.13 10.27
C ILE A 4 6.18 0.67 10.69
N ASP A 5 4.95 0.27 10.98
CA ASP A 5 4.57 -1.13 11.10
C ASP A 5 4.53 -1.75 9.69
N TYR A 6 5.52 -2.59 9.39
CA TYR A 6 5.65 -3.25 8.09
C TYR A 6 4.57 -4.30 7.86
N SER A 7 3.94 -4.83 8.92
CA SER A 7 2.81 -5.75 8.75
C SER A 7 1.60 -5.02 8.19
N VAL A 8 1.30 -3.83 8.72
CA VAL A 8 0.22 -2.97 8.21
C VAL A 8 0.49 -2.56 6.76
N LEU A 9 1.75 -2.22 6.43
CA LEU A 9 2.14 -1.85 5.06
C LEU A 9 1.92 -3.00 4.06
N ARG A 10 2.18 -4.24 4.48
CA ARG A 10 1.95 -5.44 3.68
C ARG A 10 0.46 -5.71 3.46
N ASP A 11 -0.36 -5.55 4.50
CA ASP A 11 -1.82 -5.69 4.40
C ASP A 11 -2.42 -4.66 3.44
N LEU A 12 -2.04 -3.39 3.56
CA LEU A 12 -2.49 -2.32 2.67
C LEU A 12 -2.13 -2.59 1.19
N LEU A 13 -0.93 -3.11 0.93
CA LEU A 13 -0.53 -3.48 -0.42
C LEU A 13 -1.30 -4.68 -0.96
N ALA A 14 -1.63 -5.66 -0.12
CA ALA A 14 -2.44 -6.81 -0.51
C ALA A 14 -3.88 -6.38 -0.84
N GLU A 15 -4.46 -5.48 -0.05
CA GLU A 15 -5.78 -4.90 -0.31
C GLU A 15 -5.79 -4.08 -1.60
N PHE A 16 -4.77 -3.24 -1.83
CA PHE A 16 -4.60 -2.51 -3.09
C PHE A 16 -4.55 -3.45 -4.30
N ASP A 17 -3.78 -4.53 -4.24
CA ASP A 17 -3.64 -5.50 -5.33
C ASP A 17 -4.96 -6.24 -5.59
N ALA A 18 -5.68 -6.63 -4.54
CA ALA A 18 -7.01 -7.25 -4.66
C ALA A 18 -8.05 -6.29 -5.26
N LEU A 19 -8.02 -5.01 -4.86
CA LEU A 19 -8.93 -3.98 -5.35
C LEU A 19 -8.67 -3.63 -6.81
N THR A 20 -7.40 -3.61 -7.25
CA THR A 20 -7.00 -3.32 -8.64
C THR A 20 -7.15 -4.52 -9.58
N SER A 21 -6.99 -5.75 -9.06
CA SER A 21 -7.07 -6.98 -9.85
C SER A 21 -8.50 -7.40 -10.24
N ALA A 22 -9.53 -7.05 -9.45
CA ALA A 22 -10.91 -7.29 -9.89
C ALA A 22 -11.37 -6.17 -10.83
N HIS A 23 -10.89 -6.27 -12.07
CA HIS A 23 -11.35 -5.51 -13.21
C HIS A 23 -12.82 -5.86 -13.49
N GLY A 24 -13.75 -4.93 -13.22
CA GLY A 24 -15.16 -5.08 -13.60
C GLY A 24 -16.18 -4.76 -12.52
N ASP A 25 -15.77 -4.67 -11.25
CA ASP A 25 -16.66 -4.27 -10.16
C ASP A 25 -16.55 -2.76 -9.93
N THR A 26 -17.37 -1.97 -10.63
CA THR A 26 -17.42 -0.50 -10.52
C THR A 26 -18.29 -0.03 -9.36
N ALA A 27 -18.57 -0.90 -8.39
CA ALA A 27 -19.37 -0.55 -7.23
C ALA A 27 -18.77 0.70 -6.54
N PRO A 28 -19.59 1.69 -6.20
CA PRO A 28 -19.11 2.94 -5.60
C PRO A 28 -18.32 2.69 -4.29
N ASP A 29 -18.70 1.66 -3.54
CA ASP A 29 -18.00 1.23 -2.32
C ASP A 29 -16.56 0.78 -2.60
N ARG A 30 -16.34 0.05 -3.70
CA ARG A 30 -15.03 -0.46 -4.09
C ARG A 30 -14.08 0.66 -4.50
N ARG A 31 -14.56 1.64 -5.28
CA ARG A 31 -13.75 2.81 -5.66
C ARG A 31 -13.36 3.62 -4.42
N GLN A 32 -14.31 3.86 -3.52
CA GLN A 32 -14.04 4.57 -2.28
C GLN A 32 -13.00 3.84 -1.42
N ARG A 33 -13.07 2.50 -1.34
CA ARG A 33 -12.08 1.67 -0.66
C ARG A 33 -10.69 1.78 -1.29
N LEU A 34 -10.61 1.75 -2.62
CA LEU A 34 -9.34 1.90 -3.32
C LEU A 34 -8.72 3.29 -3.09
N GLU A 35 -9.53 4.35 -3.04
CA GLU A 35 -9.08 5.70 -2.71
C GLU A 35 -8.57 5.81 -1.27
N ASP A 36 -9.25 5.17 -0.31
CA ASP A 36 -8.85 5.14 1.10
C ASP A 36 -7.52 4.41 1.31
N VAL A 37 -7.34 3.26 0.66
CA VAL A 37 -6.07 2.51 0.70
C VAL A 37 -4.93 3.32 0.10
N GLN A 38 -5.15 3.97 -1.05
CA GLN A 38 -4.15 4.84 -1.67
C GLN A 38 -3.80 6.04 -0.79
N TYR A 39 -4.80 6.69 -0.19
CA TYR A 39 -4.58 7.80 0.73
C TYR A 39 -3.75 7.36 1.94
N THR A 40 -4.08 6.21 2.52
CA THR A 40 -3.35 5.63 3.64
C THR A 40 -1.90 5.32 3.26
N LEU A 41 -1.66 4.70 2.09
CA LEU A 41 -0.31 4.45 1.57
C LEU A 41 0.49 5.76 1.37
N CYS A 42 -0.14 6.81 0.87
CA CYS A 42 0.48 8.13 0.72
C CYS A 42 0.93 8.70 2.07
N VAL A 43 0.07 8.67 3.08
CA VAL A 43 0.39 9.12 4.45
C VAL A 43 1.49 8.27 5.06
N TYR A 44 1.38 6.95 4.93
CA TYR A 44 2.30 5.99 5.53
C TYR A 44 3.71 6.05 4.93
N THR A 45 3.80 6.30 3.63
CA THR A 45 5.07 6.41 2.91
C THR A 45 5.60 7.84 2.81
N ASN A 46 4.83 8.82 3.27
CA ASN A 46 5.07 10.25 3.11
C ASN A 46 5.30 10.67 1.64
N VAL A 47 4.52 10.09 0.73
CA VAL A 47 4.55 10.37 -0.70
C VAL A 47 3.15 10.84 -1.12
N ARG A 48 3.06 11.94 -1.87
CA ARG A 48 1.76 12.48 -2.30
C ARG A 48 1.14 11.73 -3.47
N ASP A 49 1.98 11.19 -4.34
CA ASP A 49 1.54 10.50 -5.53
C ASP A 49 1.22 9.02 -5.21
N PRO A 50 0.01 8.54 -5.53
CA PRO A 50 -0.42 7.20 -5.13
C PRO A 50 0.40 6.08 -5.79
N GLU A 51 0.78 6.23 -7.06
CA GLU A 51 1.60 5.23 -7.75
C GLU A 51 3.01 5.17 -7.16
N GLN A 52 3.60 6.33 -6.86
CA GLN A 52 4.89 6.41 -6.18
C GLN A 52 4.83 5.93 -4.73
N ALA A 53 3.70 6.15 -4.04
CA ALA A 53 3.48 5.64 -2.69
C ALA A 53 3.47 4.10 -2.68
N VAL A 54 2.76 3.47 -3.62
CA VAL A 54 2.76 2.01 -3.81
C VAL A 54 4.17 1.50 -4.13
N ALA A 55 4.87 2.14 -5.06
CA ALA A 55 6.24 1.76 -5.42
C ALA A 55 7.21 1.86 -4.22
N ARG A 56 7.10 2.93 -3.43
CA ARG A 56 7.91 3.13 -2.22
C ARG A 56 7.57 2.10 -1.14
N ALA A 57 6.29 1.81 -0.92
CA ALA A 57 5.84 0.79 0.02
C ALA A 57 6.42 -0.59 -0.34
N ARG A 58 6.34 -0.98 -1.61
CA ARG A 58 6.94 -2.24 -2.12
C ARG A 58 8.45 -2.26 -1.90
N ASN A 59 9.15 -1.14 -2.11
CA ASN A 59 10.59 -1.07 -1.88
C ASN A 59 10.94 -1.23 -0.39
N LEU A 60 10.20 -0.56 0.51
CA LEU A 60 10.39 -0.66 1.96
C LEU A 60 10.26 -2.11 2.46
N LEU A 61 9.24 -2.86 2.00
CA LEU A 61 9.09 -4.26 2.37
C LEU A 61 10.27 -5.12 1.91
N ARG A 62 10.72 -4.97 0.66
CA ARG A 62 11.89 -5.71 0.15
C ARG A 62 13.16 -5.41 0.95
N GLN A 63 13.34 -4.17 1.41
CA GLN A 63 14.49 -3.79 2.23
C GLN A 63 14.44 -4.45 3.62
N VAL A 64 13.27 -4.51 4.25
CA VAL A 64 13.08 -5.19 5.54
C VAL A 64 13.31 -6.69 5.40
N GLU A 65 12.79 -7.32 4.35
CA GLU A 65 13.01 -8.75 4.07
C GLU A 65 14.49 -9.06 3.83
N ALA A 66 15.22 -8.17 3.14
CA ALA A 66 16.66 -8.29 2.93
C ALA A 66 17.45 -8.12 4.23
N THR A 67 16.99 -7.24 5.12
CA THR A 67 17.67 -6.93 6.40
C THR A 67 17.38 -7.99 7.48
N GLY A 68 16.22 -8.65 7.44
CA GLY A 68 15.85 -9.73 8.36
C GLY A 68 16.43 -11.11 8.00
N ARG A 69 17.30 -11.20 6.98
CA ARG A 69 17.90 -12.46 6.48
C ARG A 69 19.38 -12.66 6.89
N THR A 70 19.88 -11.88 7.84
CA THR A 70 21.18 -12.09 8.51
C THR A 70 20.98 -12.52 9.95
#